data_AF-A0A970KZV9-F1
#
_entry.id   AF-A0A970KZV9-F1
#
_cell.length_a   1.000
_cell.length_b   1.000
_cell.length_c   1.000
_cell.angle_alpha   90.00
_cell.angle_beta   90.00
_cell.angle_gamma   90.00
#
_symmetry.space_group_name_H-M   'P 1'
#
loop_
_entity.id
_entity.type
_entity.pdbx_description
1 polymer ?
#
loop_
_entity_poly.entity_id
_entity_poly.type
_entity_poly.pdbx_seq_one_letter_code
_entity_poly.pdbx_strand_id
1 'polypeptide(L)'
;MRVVLCLCLMTLHCVAMQMPPTVTREQAEAALQAAFSVLGAPYVWGGQDPSGFDCSGLAIWAYNHAVPGIHWYTGDSFVDDTTAHMLFVYNVKPLRAREVWPGDLVFVTSSTNRVTHMGLFSRWLDDRRTTFEWIEASSVRKSVVVSTWTRGEEDPEKMLVAVGRVLLWPWEETEAEEERQ
;
A
#
# COMPACT_ATOMS: atom_id res chain seq x y z
N MET A 1 29.16 -51.73 -28.02
CA MET A 1 28.01 -51.15 -27.29
C MET A 1 28.54 -50.21 -26.22
N ARG A 2 28.34 -48.89 -26.38
CA ARG A 2 28.55 -47.90 -25.31
C ARG A 2 27.21 -47.20 -25.12
N VAL A 3 26.54 -47.50 -24.01
CA VAL A 3 25.32 -46.81 -23.59
C VAL A 3 25.78 -45.55 -22.86
N VAL A 4 25.61 -44.39 -23.48
CA VAL A 4 25.83 -43.09 -22.82
C VAL A 4 24.53 -42.77 -22.08
N LEU A 5 24.57 -42.89 -20.76
CA LEU A 5 23.51 -42.54 -19.85
C LEU A 5 23.38 -41.00 -19.83
N CYS A 6 22.35 -40.47 -20.48
CA CYS A 6 22.01 -39.06 -20.42
C CYS A 6 21.33 -38.78 -19.07
N LEU A 7 22.13 -38.37 -18.08
CA LEU A 7 21.63 -37.82 -16.82
C LEU A 7 21.05 -36.43 -17.10
N CYS A 8 19.74 -36.37 -17.37
CA CYS A 8 18.99 -35.13 -17.26
C CYS A 8 18.96 -34.71 -15.78
N LEU A 9 19.90 -33.86 -15.38
CA LEU A 9 19.82 -33.07 -14.16
C LEU A 9 18.67 -32.07 -14.32
N MET A 10 17.45 -32.49 -14.01
CA MET A 10 16.35 -31.55 -13.78
C MET A 10 16.63 -30.84 -12.46
N THR A 11 17.36 -29.73 -12.54
CA THR A 11 17.45 -28.78 -11.44
C THR A 11 16.04 -28.32 -11.13
N LEU A 12 15.52 -28.76 -9.99
CA LEU A 12 14.29 -28.28 -9.40
C LEU A 12 14.51 -26.80 -9.04
N HIS A 13 14.43 -25.91 -10.03
CA HIS A 13 14.31 -24.49 -9.77
C HIS A 13 12.93 -24.31 -9.15
N CYS A 14 12.90 -24.25 -7.83
CA CYS A 14 11.82 -23.63 -7.12
C CYS A 14 11.72 -22.22 -7.71
N VAL A 15 10.79 -22.00 -8.64
CA VAL A 15 10.44 -20.65 -9.08
C VAL A 15 9.74 -20.04 -7.86
N ALA A 16 10.53 -19.46 -6.97
CA ALA A 16 10.00 -18.57 -5.98
C ALA A 16 9.36 -17.43 -6.78
N MET A 17 8.03 -17.32 -6.76
CA MET A 17 7.36 -16.14 -7.31
C MET A 17 7.99 -14.92 -6.64
N GLN A 18 8.79 -14.19 -7.39
CA GLN A 18 9.41 -12.97 -6.91
C GLN A 18 8.27 -11.99 -6.66
N MET A 19 8.18 -11.42 -5.45
CA MET A 19 7.23 -10.34 -5.21
C MET A 19 7.64 -9.13 -6.06
N PRO A 20 6.67 -8.30 -6.51
CA PRO A 20 6.99 -7.04 -7.17
C PRO A 20 7.92 -6.18 -6.31
N PRO A 21 8.74 -5.32 -6.95
CA PRO A 21 9.43 -4.28 -6.22
C PRO A 21 8.43 -3.36 -5.53
N THR A 22 8.84 -2.78 -4.40
CA THR A 22 8.07 -1.74 -3.73
C THR A 22 8.46 -0.36 -4.25
N VAL A 23 7.57 0.62 -4.09
CA VAL A 23 7.91 2.04 -4.29
C VAL A 23 9.17 2.43 -3.50
N THR A 24 9.93 3.39 -4.04
CA THR A 24 11.06 3.98 -3.33
C THR A 24 10.57 4.88 -2.19
N ARG A 25 11.50 5.29 -1.33
CA ARG A 25 11.17 6.20 -0.24
C ARG A 25 10.73 7.57 -0.76
N GLU A 26 11.39 8.06 -1.80
CA GLU A 26 11.10 9.35 -2.43
C GLU A 26 9.70 9.34 -3.05
N GLN A 27 9.30 8.23 -3.68
CA GLN A 27 7.94 8.06 -4.22
C GLN A 27 6.88 8.03 -3.11
N ALA A 28 7.13 7.30 -2.02
CA ALA A 28 6.21 7.28 -0.88
C ALA A 28 6.07 8.69 -0.24
N GLU A 29 7.18 9.40 -0.06
CA GLU A 29 7.18 10.77 0.46
C GLU A 29 6.45 11.74 -0.49
N ALA A 30 6.62 11.61 -1.81
CA ALA A 30 5.89 12.39 -2.80
C ALA A 30 4.38 12.11 -2.77
N ALA A 31 3.97 10.85 -2.60
CA ALA A 31 2.54 10.50 -2.46
C ALA A 31 1.95 11.14 -1.20
N LEU A 32 2.68 11.08 -0.08
CA LEU A 32 2.26 11.75 1.15
C LEU A 32 2.12 13.26 0.96
N GLN A 33 3.06 13.91 0.28
CA GLN A 33 2.98 15.35 -0.03
C GLN A 33 1.78 15.68 -0.91
N ALA A 34 1.48 14.84 -1.91
CA ALA A 34 0.27 14.98 -2.72
C ALA A 34 -0.99 14.91 -1.84
N ALA A 35 -1.10 13.92 -0.95
CA ALA A 35 -2.23 13.82 -0.02
C ALA A 35 -2.36 15.07 0.88
N PHE A 36 -1.24 15.61 1.38
CA PHE A 36 -1.26 16.85 2.16
C PHE A 36 -1.71 18.08 1.37
N SER A 37 -1.45 18.12 0.05
CA SER A 37 -1.85 19.25 -0.80
C SER A 37 -3.37 19.43 -0.91
N VAL A 38 -4.14 18.38 -0.59
CA VAL A 38 -5.61 18.36 -0.62
C VAL A 38 -6.23 18.28 0.77
N LEU A 39 -5.48 18.64 1.82
CA LEU A 39 -6.00 18.71 3.18
C LEU A 39 -7.26 19.61 3.22
N GLY A 40 -8.34 19.11 3.83
CA GLY A 40 -9.63 19.78 3.89
C GLY A 40 -10.57 19.54 2.70
N ALA A 41 -10.13 18.87 1.62
CA ALA A 41 -11.01 18.44 0.54
C ALA A 41 -12.15 17.56 1.09
N PRO A 42 -13.37 17.64 0.55
CA PRO A 42 -14.53 16.96 1.14
C PRO A 42 -14.44 15.44 1.01
N TYR A 43 -15.06 14.73 1.94
CA TYR A 43 -15.26 13.28 1.78
C TYR A 43 -16.44 13.01 0.83
N VAL A 44 -16.22 12.19 -0.20
CA VAL A 44 -17.24 11.73 -1.15
C VAL A 44 -17.02 10.24 -1.41
N TRP A 45 -18.05 9.42 -1.21
CA TRP A 45 -17.97 7.98 -1.49
C TRP A 45 -17.68 7.72 -2.98
N GLY A 46 -16.63 6.95 -3.28
CA GLY A 46 -16.13 6.75 -4.65
C GLY A 46 -15.40 7.96 -5.24
N GLY A 47 -15.11 8.99 -4.44
CA GLY A 47 -14.40 10.19 -4.88
C GLY A 47 -12.90 9.94 -5.01
N GLN A 48 -12.27 10.51 -6.04
CA GLN A 48 -10.87 10.26 -6.38
C GLN A 48 -10.12 11.52 -6.86
N ASP A 49 -10.64 12.70 -6.58
CA ASP A 49 -10.04 13.96 -7.02
C ASP A 49 -10.29 15.11 -6.01
N PRO A 50 -9.66 16.28 -6.17
CA PRO A 50 -9.80 17.39 -5.21
C PRO A 50 -11.23 17.90 -4.97
N SER A 51 -12.21 17.58 -5.83
CA SER A 51 -13.62 17.86 -5.59
C SER A 51 -14.27 16.93 -4.55
N GLY A 52 -13.62 15.80 -4.25
CA GLY A 52 -13.95 14.93 -3.14
C GLY A 52 -13.25 13.56 -3.21
N PHE A 53 -12.91 13.04 -2.04
CA PHE A 53 -12.20 11.77 -1.90
C PHE A 53 -12.95 10.78 -1.01
N ASP A 54 -12.89 9.49 -1.33
CA ASP A 54 -12.97 8.45 -0.31
C ASP A 54 -11.57 8.00 0.16
N CYS A 55 -11.52 7.07 1.11
CA CYS A 55 -10.25 6.65 1.72
C CYS A 55 -9.28 6.02 0.71
N SER A 56 -9.77 5.15 -0.18
CA SER A 56 -8.98 4.53 -1.24
C SER A 56 -8.64 5.53 -2.32
N GLY A 57 -9.60 6.36 -2.73
CA GLY A 57 -9.43 7.37 -3.76
C GLY A 57 -8.35 8.39 -3.41
N LEU A 58 -8.25 8.83 -2.14
CA LEU A 58 -7.15 9.70 -1.69
C LEU A 58 -5.79 9.02 -1.88
N ALA A 59 -5.66 7.76 -1.46
CA ALA A 59 -4.40 7.02 -1.55
C ALA A 59 -4.01 6.74 -3.00
N ILE A 60 -4.97 6.30 -3.81
CA ILE A 60 -4.78 6.01 -5.23
C ILE A 60 -4.39 7.27 -5.99
N TRP A 61 -5.10 8.37 -5.79
CA TRP A 61 -4.78 9.66 -6.40
C TRP A 61 -3.38 10.14 -6.00
N ALA A 62 -3.05 10.08 -4.70
CA ALA A 62 -1.74 10.46 -4.18
C ALA A 62 -0.60 9.65 -4.81
N TYR A 63 -0.77 8.33 -4.92
CA TYR A 63 0.24 7.45 -5.53
C TYR A 63 0.33 7.62 -7.05
N ASN A 64 -0.77 7.94 -7.74
CA ASN A 64 -0.72 8.25 -9.17
C ASN A 64 0.06 9.55 -9.46
N HIS A 65 0.06 10.52 -8.55
CA HIS A 65 0.94 11.70 -8.64
C HIS A 65 2.43 11.37 -8.45
N ALA A 66 2.73 10.45 -7.53
CA ALA A 66 4.11 10.07 -7.21
C ALA A 66 4.71 9.07 -8.19
N VAL A 67 3.88 8.21 -8.76
CA VAL A 67 4.25 7.14 -9.69
C VAL A 67 3.27 7.16 -10.87
N PRO A 68 3.52 8.01 -11.88
CA PRO A 68 2.65 8.09 -13.03
C PRO A 68 2.49 6.74 -13.73
N GLY A 69 1.26 6.32 -13.98
CA GLY A 69 0.95 5.04 -14.63
C GLY A 69 0.96 3.83 -13.70
N ILE A 70 0.95 4.03 -12.39
CA ILE A 70 0.72 2.94 -11.43
C ILE A 70 -0.70 2.37 -11.61
N HIS A 71 -0.80 1.04 -11.65
CA HIS A 71 -2.07 0.31 -11.69
C HIS A 71 -2.22 -0.59 -10.45
N TRP A 72 -3.46 -0.95 -10.12
CA TRP A 72 -3.78 -1.74 -8.94
C TRP A 72 -4.28 -3.13 -9.33
N TYR A 73 -3.69 -4.17 -8.75
CA TYR A 73 -4.08 -5.55 -9.00
C TYR A 73 -5.27 -5.95 -8.11
N THR A 74 -6.30 -6.57 -8.70
CA THR A 74 -7.48 -7.08 -7.98
C THR A 74 -7.48 -8.60 -7.81
N GLY A 75 -6.39 -9.28 -8.15
CA GLY A 75 -6.30 -10.74 -8.14
C GLY A 75 -6.63 -11.41 -9.48
N ASP A 76 -7.24 -10.67 -10.41
CA ASP A 76 -7.61 -11.12 -11.74
C ASP A 76 -7.31 -10.09 -12.85
N SER A 77 -7.27 -8.81 -12.52
CA SER A 77 -7.08 -7.71 -13.47
C SER A 77 -6.33 -6.53 -12.84
N PHE A 78 -5.87 -5.62 -13.70
CA PHE A 78 -5.31 -4.33 -13.30
C PHE A 78 -6.35 -3.24 -13.54
N VAL A 79 -6.51 -2.37 -12.56
CA VAL A 79 -7.51 -1.29 -12.55
C VAL A 79 -6.89 0.01 -12.05
N ASP A 80 -7.49 1.13 -12.42
CA ASP A 80 -7.06 2.46 -11.97
C ASP A 80 -7.70 2.87 -10.64
N ASP A 81 -8.75 2.15 -10.21
CA ASP A 81 -9.42 2.32 -8.92
C ASP A 81 -9.74 0.99 -8.25
N THR A 82 -9.57 0.92 -6.93
CA THR A 82 -9.99 -0.23 -6.16
C THR A 82 -10.20 0.10 -4.68
N THR A 83 -10.80 -0.82 -3.94
CA THR A 83 -11.12 -0.59 -2.53
C THR A 83 -9.89 -0.71 -1.62
N ALA A 84 -9.95 -0.09 -0.42
CA ALA A 84 -8.95 -0.26 0.63
C ALA A 84 -8.62 -1.73 0.93
N HIS A 85 -9.62 -2.62 0.84
CA HIS A 85 -9.39 -4.04 1.06
C HIS A 85 -8.55 -4.69 -0.05
N MET A 86 -8.82 -4.37 -1.31
CA MET A 86 -8.05 -4.92 -2.43
C MET A 86 -6.62 -4.36 -2.45
N LEU A 87 -6.44 -3.10 -2.08
CA LEU A 87 -5.11 -2.52 -1.84
C LEU A 87 -4.34 -3.30 -0.79
N PHE A 88 -4.98 -3.57 0.35
CA PHE A 88 -4.37 -4.34 1.44
C PHE A 88 -4.00 -5.77 1.02
N VAL A 89 -4.89 -6.47 0.30
CA VAL A 89 -4.70 -7.89 -0.03
C VAL A 89 -3.63 -8.09 -1.11
N TYR A 90 -3.58 -7.23 -2.13
CA TYR A 90 -2.79 -7.49 -3.35
C TYR A 90 -1.68 -6.48 -3.64
N ASN A 91 -1.77 -5.25 -3.10
CA ASN A 91 -0.96 -4.13 -3.59
C ASN A 91 0.03 -3.60 -2.56
N VAL A 92 0.19 -4.27 -1.44
CA VAL A 92 1.17 -3.87 -0.42
C VAL A 92 2.00 -5.02 0.10
N LYS A 93 3.26 -4.71 0.42
CA LYS A 93 4.13 -5.52 1.28
C LYS A 93 3.90 -5.11 2.73
N PRO A 94 3.44 -6.02 3.62
CA PRO A 94 3.28 -5.72 5.04
C PRO A 94 4.62 -5.34 5.70
N LEU A 95 4.59 -4.36 6.61
CA LEU A 95 5.78 -3.81 7.27
C LEU A 95 5.75 -4.02 8.79
N ARG A 96 6.95 -4.14 9.38
CA ARG A 96 7.13 -3.97 10.82
C ARG A 96 7.23 -2.48 11.15
N ALA A 97 6.82 -2.07 12.35
CA ALA A 97 6.84 -0.66 12.76
C ALA A 97 8.18 0.08 12.51
N ARG A 98 9.32 -0.62 12.63
CA ARG A 98 10.65 -0.06 12.38
C ARG A 98 10.97 0.21 10.89
N GLU A 99 10.18 -0.36 9.98
CA GLU A 99 10.37 -0.29 8.53
C GLU A 99 9.47 0.77 7.89
N VAL A 100 8.49 1.29 8.65
CA VAL A 100 7.49 2.24 8.21
C VAL A 100 8.13 3.62 7.96
N TRP A 101 7.86 4.17 6.79
CA TRP A 101 8.28 5.48 6.32
C TRP A 101 7.05 6.34 5.99
N PRO A 102 7.21 7.69 5.91
CA PRO A 102 6.16 8.57 5.42
C PRO A 102 5.66 8.11 4.04
N GLY A 103 4.34 8.02 3.88
CA GLY A 103 3.67 7.57 2.67
C GLY A 103 3.25 6.10 2.64
N ASP A 104 3.77 5.24 3.53
CA ASP A 104 3.30 3.85 3.64
C ASP A 104 1.79 3.83 4.01
N LEU A 105 1.05 2.86 3.48
CA LEU A 105 -0.41 2.79 3.65
C LEU A 105 -0.79 2.17 4.99
N VAL A 106 -1.65 2.84 5.73
CA VAL A 106 -2.22 2.38 7.01
C VAL A 106 -3.60 1.81 6.76
N PHE A 107 -3.87 0.60 7.25
CA PHE A 107 -5.15 -0.09 7.05
C PHE A 107 -5.85 -0.33 8.39
N VAL A 108 -7.13 0.02 8.45
CA VAL A 108 -7.98 -0.09 9.63
C VAL A 108 -9.24 -0.88 9.27
N THR A 109 -9.75 -1.63 10.24
CA THR A 109 -11.02 -2.35 10.11
C THR A 109 -12.00 -1.94 11.18
N SER A 110 -13.26 -1.82 10.80
CA SER A 110 -14.44 -1.77 11.67
C SER A 110 -15.37 -2.96 11.43
N SER A 111 -14.81 -4.05 10.88
CA SER A 111 -15.51 -5.30 10.60
C SER A 111 -14.64 -6.51 11.00
N THR A 112 -15.21 -7.70 11.03
CA THR A 112 -14.52 -8.90 11.52
C THR A 112 -13.58 -9.55 10.50
N ASN A 113 -13.77 -9.31 9.20
CA ASN A 113 -13.08 -10.07 8.16
C ASN A 113 -12.59 -9.23 6.96
N ARG A 114 -12.66 -7.89 7.05
CA ARG A 114 -12.32 -7.02 5.93
C ARG A 114 -11.79 -5.67 6.40
N VAL A 115 -10.70 -5.19 5.80
CA VAL A 115 -10.28 -3.78 5.90
C VAL A 115 -11.42 -2.89 5.42
N THR A 116 -11.81 -1.89 6.21
CA THR A 116 -12.92 -0.98 5.90
C THR A 116 -12.46 0.45 5.67
N HIS A 117 -11.23 0.79 6.07
CA HIS A 117 -10.72 2.15 5.99
C HIS A 117 -9.21 2.17 5.84
N MET A 118 -8.67 3.27 5.31
CA MET A 118 -7.23 3.45 5.14
C MET A 118 -6.80 4.92 5.07
N GLY A 119 -5.48 5.13 5.10
CA GLY A 119 -4.83 6.41 4.90
C GLY A 119 -3.33 6.24 4.70
N LEU A 120 -2.59 7.35 4.64
CA LEU A 120 -1.13 7.35 4.47
C LEU A 120 -0.46 7.71 5.80
N PHE A 121 0.51 6.91 6.22
CA PHE A 121 1.34 7.17 7.38
C PHE A 121 2.13 8.47 7.18
N SER A 122 2.09 9.38 8.16
CA SER A 122 2.87 10.62 8.17
C SER A 122 4.16 10.44 8.97
N ARG A 123 4.04 10.16 10.28
CA ARG A 123 5.19 10.08 11.20
C ARG A 123 4.83 9.39 12.51
N TRP A 124 5.86 8.88 13.19
CA TRP A 124 5.75 8.44 14.58
C TRP A 124 5.73 9.66 15.52
N LEU A 125 4.92 9.59 16.57
CA LEU A 125 4.80 10.63 17.61
C LEU A 125 5.56 10.27 18.90
N ASP A 126 6.06 9.05 19.00
CA ASP A 126 6.85 8.57 20.14
C ASP A 126 7.96 7.62 19.70
N ASP A 127 8.99 7.50 20.54
CA ASP A 127 10.17 6.64 20.28
C ASP A 127 9.83 5.14 20.29
N ARG A 128 8.75 4.78 20.99
CA ARG A 128 8.27 3.39 21.10
C ARG A 128 7.54 2.93 19.84
N ARG A 129 7.27 3.85 18.90
CA ARG A 129 6.47 3.63 17.69
C ARG A 129 5.10 3.03 18.03
N THR A 130 4.49 3.56 19.09
CA THR A 130 3.13 3.19 19.51
C THR A 130 2.08 4.15 18.99
N THR A 131 2.45 5.42 18.81
CA THR A 131 1.56 6.48 18.37
C THR A 131 2.05 7.05 17.05
N PHE A 132 1.15 7.23 16.09
CA PHE A 132 1.49 7.83 14.81
C PHE A 132 0.43 8.80 14.30
N GLU A 133 0.88 9.67 13.42
CA GLU A 133 0.06 10.57 12.63
C GLU A 133 -0.13 10.00 11.23
N TRP A 134 -1.32 10.17 10.66
CA TRP A 134 -1.66 9.71 9.31
C TRP A 134 -2.68 10.66 8.68
N ILE A 135 -2.70 10.70 7.36
CA ILE A 135 -3.67 11.48 6.58
C ILE A 135 -4.69 10.54 5.94
N GLU A 136 -5.97 10.89 6.06
CA GLU A 136 -7.09 10.07 5.62
C GLU A 136 -8.26 10.92 5.12
N ALA A 137 -9.03 10.40 4.16
CA ALA A 137 -10.33 10.97 3.81
C ALA A 137 -11.40 10.39 4.73
N SER A 138 -11.84 11.17 5.70
CA SER A 138 -12.68 10.69 6.80
C SER A 138 -14.17 10.91 6.53
N SER A 139 -14.94 9.82 6.50
CA SER A 139 -16.41 9.90 6.40
C SER A 139 -17.05 10.50 7.66
N VAL A 140 -16.36 10.46 8.81
CA VAL A 140 -16.81 11.05 10.07
C VAL A 140 -16.52 12.54 10.10
N ARG A 141 -15.32 12.96 9.69
CA ARG A 141 -14.92 14.37 9.65
C ARG A 141 -15.36 15.09 8.38
N LYS A 142 -15.96 14.35 7.43
CA LYS A 142 -16.45 14.84 6.13
C LYS A 142 -15.39 15.52 5.27
N SER A 143 -14.11 15.20 5.50
CA SER A 143 -12.97 15.82 4.82
C SER A 143 -11.71 14.98 4.90
N VAL A 144 -10.73 15.31 4.05
CA VAL A 144 -9.34 14.90 4.19
C VAL A 144 -8.76 15.57 5.42
N VAL A 145 -8.28 14.77 6.38
CA VAL A 145 -7.80 15.23 7.68
C VAL A 145 -6.52 14.52 8.08
N VAL A 146 -5.77 15.16 8.97
CA VAL A 146 -4.71 14.52 9.74
C VAL A 146 -5.32 13.95 11.01
N SER A 147 -5.13 12.66 11.22
CA SER A 147 -5.60 11.91 12.37
C SER A 147 -4.42 11.35 13.16
N THR A 148 -4.65 10.99 14.42
CA THR A 148 -3.68 10.30 15.28
C THR A 148 -4.20 8.91 15.62
N TRP A 149 -3.30 7.94 15.64
CA TRP A 149 -3.59 6.59 16.12
C TRP A 149 -2.62 6.22 17.22
N THR A 150 -3.13 5.72 18.35
CA THR A 150 -2.34 5.20 19.47
C THR A 150 -2.61 3.71 19.65
N ARG A 151 -1.57 2.89 19.53
CA ARG A 151 -1.68 1.45 19.73
C ARG A 151 -1.98 1.13 21.21
N GLY A 152 -2.98 0.30 21.46
CA GLY A 152 -3.46 -0.06 22.80
C GLY A 152 -4.50 0.90 23.38
N GLU A 153 -4.80 2.01 22.70
CA GLU A 153 -5.88 2.94 23.04
C GLU A 153 -6.92 3.01 21.91
N GLU A 154 -7.01 1.93 21.12
CA GLU A 154 -7.92 1.86 19.98
C GLU A 154 -9.39 1.97 20.41
N ASP A 155 -10.20 2.59 19.55
CA ASP A 155 -11.65 2.47 19.60
C ASP A 155 -12.02 0.97 19.49
N PRO A 156 -12.80 0.38 20.42
CA PRO A 156 -13.19 -1.02 20.36
C PRO A 156 -13.87 -1.42 19.04
N GLU A 157 -14.44 -0.45 18.32
CA GLU A 157 -15.07 -0.65 17.02
C GLU A 157 -14.11 -0.47 15.83
N LYS A 158 -12.85 -0.06 16.06
CA LYS A 158 -11.84 0.13 15.01
C LYS A 158 -10.48 -0.41 15.41
N MET A 159 -9.97 -1.33 14.61
CA MET A 159 -8.68 -1.96 14.85
C MET A 159 -7.68 -1.65 13.74
N LEU A 160 -6.44 -1.36 14.12
CA LEU A 160 -5.32 -1.30 13.18
C LEU A 160 -5.05 -2.71 12.66
N VAL A 161 -5.13 -2.87 11.34
CA VAL A 161 -4.86 -4.16 10.68
C VAL A 161 -3.37 -4.27 10.36
N ALA A 162 -2.83 -3.31 9.61
CA ALA A 162 -1.45 -3.33 9.17
C ALA A 162 -1.00 -1.96 8.67
N VAL A 163 0.31 -1.82 8.49
CA VAL A 163 0.93 -0.82 7.62
C VAL A 163 1.63 -1.55 6.48
N GLY A 164 1.49 -1.07 5.25
CA GLY A 164 2.04 -1.74 4.06
C GLY A 164 2.66 -0.76 3.08
N ARG A 165 3.76 -1.20 2.44
CA ARG A 165 4.40 -0.44 1.36
C ARG A 165 3.83 -0.83 0.01
N VAL A 166 3.50 0.15 -0.82
CA VAL A 166 2.95 -0.08 -2.16
C VAL A 166 3.91 -0.90 -3.02
N LEU A 167 3.34 -1.91 -3.68
CA LEU A 167 3.98 -2.74 -4.70
C LEU A 167 3.78 -2.11 -6.07
N LEU A 168 4.80 -2.19 -6.92
CA LEU A 168 4.75 -1.70 -8.31
C LEU A 168 4.29 -2.83 -9.24
N TRP A 169 3.09 -2.66 -9.78
CA TRP A 169 2.43 -3.61 -10.68
C TRP A 169 2.10 -2.96 -12.04
N PRO A 170 2.05 -3.74 -13.14
CA PRO A 170 2.76 -5.01 -13.31
C PRO A 170 4.27 -4.74 -13.31
N TRP A 171 5.08 -5.71 -12.87
CA TRP A 171 6.53 -5.68 -13.11
C TRP A 171 6.85 -6.68 -14.21
N GLU A 172 7.68 -6.29 -15.18
CA GLU A 172 8.25 -7.25 -16.11
C GLU A 172 9.40 -7.98 -15.41
N GLU A 173 9.44 -9.31 -15.49
CA GLU A 173 10.51 -10.13 -14.87
C GLU A 173 11.90 -9.90 -15.51
N THR A 174 11.97 -9.14 -16.60
CA THR A 174 13.14 -8.99 -17.48
C THR A 174 14.32 -8.26 -16.84
N GLU A 175 14.11 -7.36 -15.87
CA GLU A 175 15.21 -6.60 -15.23
C GLU A 175 15.94 -7.39 -14.12
N ALA A 176 15.35 -8.46 -13.60
CA ALA A 176 15.96 -9.27 -12.53
C ALA A 176 17.04 -10.25 -13.03
N GLU A 177 17.27 -10.32 -14.34
CA GLU A 177 18.26 -11.19 -14.97
C GLU A 177 19.57 -10.46 -15.30
N GLU A 178 19.56 -9.13 -15.47
CA GLU A 178 20.76 -8.33 -15.77
C GLU A 178 21.65 -8.09 -14.54
N GLU A 179 21.12 -8.08 -13.32
CA GLU A 179 21.94 -8.00 -12.08
C GLU A 179 22.59 -9.33 -11.67
N ARG A 180 22.36 -10.41 -12.43
CA ARG A 180 22.94 -11.75 -12.20
C ARG A 180 23.98 -12.16 -13.25
N GLN A 181 24.47 -11.21 -14.05
CA GLN A 181 25.62 -11.38 -14.97
C GLN A 181 26.79 -10.49 -14.54
#